data_AF-A0A6L2ZQ76-F1
#
_entry.id   AF-A0A6L2ZQ76-F1
#
_cell.length_a   1.000
_cell.length_b   1.000
_cell.length_c   1.000
_cell.angle_alpha   90.00
_cell.angle_beta   90.00
_cell.angle_gamma   90.00
#
_symmetry.space_group_name_H-M   'P 1'
#
loop_
_entity.id
_entity.type
_entity.pdbx_description
1 polymer ?
#
loop_
_entity_poly.entity_id
_entity_poly.type
_entity_poly.pdbx_seq_one_letter_code
_entity_poly.pdbx_strand_id
1 'polypeptide(L)' 'MNFKEWESESNIEATETGTMVTVKISATANSLLTISALKSKRSKKCESELRLEDHLRKFSSISSIGVTEKRE' A
#
# COMPACT_ATOMS: atom_id res chain seq x y z
N MET A 1 17.35 36.95 -33.58
CA MET A 1 16.34 35.88 -33.78
C MET A 1 16.74 34.72 -32.89
N ASN A 2 16.03 34.52 -31.79
CA ASN A 2 16.18 33.32 -30.95
C ASN A 2 14.79 32.68 -30.84
N PHE A 3 14.61 31.61 -31.61
CA PHE A 3 13.52 30.66 -31.41
C PHE A 3 13.84 29.91 -30.12
N LYS A 4 13.10 30.17 -29.06
CA LYS A 4 13.14 29.35 -27.85
C LYS A 4 11.90 28.49 -27.87
N GLU A 5 12.10 27.31 -28.43
CA GLU A 5 11.22 26.14 -28.35
C GLU A 5 10.85 25.94 -26.88
N TRP A 6 9.59 26.19 -26.55
CA TRP A 6 9.02 25.88 -25.25
C TRP A 6 8.56 24.44 -25.34
N GLU A 7 9.42 23.50 -24.93
CA GLU A 7 8.99 22.13 -24.68
C GLU A 7 7.98 22.19 -23.54
N SER A 8 6.72 21.93 -23.88
CA SER A 8 5.66 21.71 -22.92
C SER A 8 5.99 20.46 -22.13
N GLU A 9 6.74 20.62 -21.04
CA GLU A 9 6.84 19.61 -20.01
C GLU A 9 5.43 19.36 -19.49
N SER A 10 4.87 18.22 -19.87
CA SER A 10 3.63 17.71 -19.30
C SER A 10 3.85 17.52 -17.80
N ASN A 11 3.43 18.50 -17.02
CA ASN A 11 3.34 18.42 -15.58
C ASN A 11 2.24 17.40 -15.24
N ILE A 12 2.63 16.12 -15.14
CA ILE A 12 1.77 15.08 -14.58
C ILE A 12 1.78 15.32 -13.07
N GLU A 13 0.95 16.26 -12.61
CA GLU A 13 0.56 16.30 -11.20
C GLU A 13 -0.28 15.05 -10.93
N ALA A 14 0.39 13.98 -10.50
CA ALA A 14 -0.27 12.86 -9.88
C ALA A 14 -0.96 13.40 -8.62
N THR A 15 -2.24 13.75 -8.72
CA THR A 15 -3.10 13.98 -7.56
C THR A 15 -3.16 12.66 -6.81
N GLU A 16 -2.30 12.49 -5.80
CA GLU A 16 -2.33 11.36 -4.86
C GLU A 16 -3.62 11.44 -4.04
N THR A 17 -4.77 11.08 -4.63
CA THR A 17 -6.05 11.00 -3.93
C THR A 17 -6.05 9.76 -3.05
N GLY A 18 -5.29 9.79 -1.96
CA GLY A 18 -5.31 8.76 -0.93
C GLY A 18 -6.68 8.72 -0.25
N THR A 19 -7.30 7.54 -0.21
CA THR A 19 -8.55 7.33 0.55
C THR A 19 -8.21 6.76 1.93
N MET A 20 -8.76 7.35 2.99
CA MET A 20 -8.56 6.87 4.35
C MET A 20 -9.49 5.69 4.65
N VAL A 21 -8.93 4.59 5.14
CA VAL A 21 -9.70 3.42 5.58
C VAL A 21 -9.51 3.23 7.08
N THR A 22 -10.61 3.03 7.82
CA THR A 22 -10.58 2.69 9.25
C THR A 22 -11.19 1.31 9.43
N VAL A 23 -10.46 0.43 10.12
CA VAL A 23 -10.88 -0.95 10.37
C VAL A 23 -10.64 -1.33 11.82
N LYS A 24 -11.53 -2.16 12.37
CA LYS A 24 -11.30 -2.82 13.66
C LYS A 24 -10.63 -4.17 13.40
N ILE A 25 -9.48 -4.40 14.03
CA ILE A 25 -8.75 -5.67 13.98
C ILE A 25 -8.87 -6.40 15.31
N SER A 26 -8.71 -7.72 15.29
CA SER A 26 -8.71 -8.54 16.50
C SER A 26 -7.54 -8.18 17.42
N ALA A 27 -7.68 -8.46 18.72
CA ALA A 27 -6.63 -8.22 19.70
C ALA A 27 -5.32 -8.94 19.32
N THR A 28 -5.43 -10.19 18.84
CA THR A 28 -4.29 -10.98 18.36
C THR A 28 -3.57 -10.30 17.19
N ALA A 29 -4.31 -9.82 16.19
CA ALA A 29 -3.72 -9.14 15.03
C ALA A 29 -3.04 -7.83 15.45
N ASN A 30 -3.64 -7.07 16.38
CA ASN A 30 -3.04 -5.85 16.91
C ASN A 30 -1.72 -6.12 17.66
N SER A 31 -1.64 -7.21 18.43
CA SER A 31 -0.39 -7.61 19.09
C SER A 31 0.70 -7.97 18.07
N LEU A 32 0.37 -8.73 17.03
CA LEU A 32 1.30 -9.08 15.95
C LEU A 32 1.78 -7.84 15.18
N LEU A 33 0.87 -6.91 14.88
CA LEU A 33 1.19 -5.63 14.25
C LEU A 33 2.14 -4.80 15.15
N THR A 34 1.88 -4.76 16.45
CA THR A 34 2.72 -4.07 17.43
C THR A 34 4.14 -4.64 17.45
N ILE A 35 4.29 -5.96 17.54
CA ILE A 35 5.59 -6.63 17.51
C ILE A 35 6.32 -6.32 16.20
N SER A 36 5.61 -6.36 15.07
CA SER A 36 6.18 -6.09 13.76
C SER A 36 6.67 -4.66 13.62
N ALA A 37 5.87 -3.69 14.06
CA ALA A 37 6.23 -2.27 14.06
C ALA A 37 7.49 -2.02 14.91
N LEU A 38 7.58 -2.65 16.09
CA LEU A 38 8.76 -2.57 16.97
C LEU A 38 10.01 -3.16 16.31
N LYS A 39 9.90 -4.34 15.69
CA LYS A 39 11.02 -5.00 15.00
C LYS A 39 11.54 -4.16 13.82
N SER A 40 10.64 -3.52 13.09
CA SER A 40 10.97 -2.67 11.93
C SER A 40 11.36 -1.24 12.32
N LYS A 41 11.32 -0.88 13.61
CA LYS A 41 11.50 0.50 14.12
C LYS A 41 10.56 1.52 13.44
N ARG A 42 9.33 1.09 13.12
CA ARG A 42 8.30 1.93 12.49
C ARG A 42 7.16 2.21 13.47
N SER A 43 6.36 3.23 13.16
CA SER A 43 5.08 3.43 13.84
C SER A 43 4.08 2.33 13.44
N LYS A 44 3.11 2.03 14.30
CA LYS A 44 2.04 1.08 13.99
C LYS A 44 1.26 1.48 12.74
N LYS A 45 1.00 2.79 12.57
CA LYS A 45 0.31 3.34 11.39
C LYS A 45 1.06 2.98 10.10
N CYS A 46 2.35 3.32 10.04
CA CYS A 46 3.19 3.05 8.87
C CYS A 46 3.30 1.55 8.57
N GLU A 47 3.46 0.71 9.59
CA GLU A 47 3.49 -0.74 9.40
C GLU A 47 2.14 -1.30 8.89
N SER A 48 1.01 -0.74 9.35
CA SER A 48 -0.32 -1.11 8.86
C SER A 48 -0.52 -0.73 7.40
N GLU A 49 -0.14 0.49 7.02
CA GLU A 49 -0.23 0.99 5.65
C GLU A 49 0.59 0.12 4.70
N LEU A 50 1.86 -0.14 5.04
CA LEU A 50 2.73 -0.99 4.25
C LEU A 50 2.18 -2.41 4.07
N ARG A 51 1.64 -3.01 5.14
CA ARG A 51 1.05 -4.35 5.06
C ARG A 51 -0.24 -4.38 4.26
N LEU A 52 -1.08 -3.35 4.39
CA LEU A 52 -2.30 -3.25 3.62
C LEU A 52 -1.99 -3.08 2.14
N GLU A 53 -1.06 -2.18 1.79
CA GLU A 53 -0.61 -2.00 0.42
C GLU A 53 0.01 -3.26 -0.17
N ASP A 54 0.94 -3.90 0.55
CA ASP A 54 1.57 -5.15 0.12
C ASP A 54 0.52 -6.24 -0.13
N HIS A 55 -0.44 -6.38 0.78
CA HIS A 55 -1.52 -7.35 0.66
C HIS A 55 -2.40 -7.05 -0.56
N LEU A 56 -2.81 -5.80 -0.78
CA LEU A 56 -3.64 -5.42 -1.92
C LEU A 56 -2.88 -5.55 -3.25
N ARG A 57 -1.57 -5.30 -3.28
CA ARG A 57 -0.72 -5.54 -4.46
C ARG A 57 -0.59 -7.03 -4.78
N LYS A 58 -0.41 -7.87 -3.75
CA LYS A 58 -0.28 -9.32 -3.90
C LYS A 58 -1.60 -10.01 -4.25
N PHE A 59 -2.71 -9.50 -3.72
CA PHE A 59 -4.06 -10.03 -3.90
C PHE A 59 -4.93 -9.01 -4.65
N SER A 60 -4.46 -8.57 -5.83
CA SER A 60 -5.11 -7.54 -6.66
C SER A 60 -6.50 -7.94 -7.18
N SER A 61 -6.85 -9.23 -7.12
CA SER A 61 -8.15 -9.74 -7.56
C SER A 61 -8.88 -10.47 -6.44
N ILE A 62 -9.86 -9.79 -5.84
CA ILE A 62 -10.85 -10.39 -4.92
C ILE A 62 -11.77 -11.36 -5.68
N SER A 63 -11.82 -11.26 -7.02
CA SER A 63 -12.58 -12.12 -7.92
C SER A 63 -11.94 -13.51 -8.12
N SER A 64 -10.68 -13.70 -7.72
CA SER A 64 -9.97 -14.98 -7.87
C SER A 64 -10.19 -15.88 -6.66
N ILE A 65 -11.44 -16.24 -6.40
CA ILE A 65 -11.78 -17.31 -5.44
C ILE A 65 -11.36 -18.65 -6.06
N GLY A 66 -10.34 -19.28 -5.46
CA GLY A 66 -9.76 -20.57 -5.84
C GLY A 66 -8.58 -20.35 -6.80
N VAL A 67 -7.32 -20.51 -6.42
CA VAL A 67 -6.70 -21.69 -5.83
C VAL A 67 -5.49 -21.19 -5.05
N THR A 68 -5.48 -21.31 -3.72
CA THR A 68 -4.20 -21.30 -3.00
C THR A 68 -3.59 -22.68 -3.23
N GLU A 69 -2.56 -22.71 -4.08
CA GLU A 69 -1.85 -23.92 -4.50
C GLU A 69 -1.53 -24.83 -3.32
N LYS A 70 -1.93 -26.10 -3.47
CA LYS A 70 -1.53 -27.20 -2.59
C LYS A 70 -0.01 -27.27 -2.61
N ARG A 71 0.62 -27.21 -1.44
CA ARG A 71 1.98 -27.72 -1.27
C ARG A 71 1.91 -29.24 -1.28
N GLU A 72 2.55 -29.86 -2.27
CA GLU A 72 2.92 -31.28 -2.30
C GLU A 72 3.81 -31.64 -1.10
#